data_AF-A0A2E7ULW1-F1
#
_entry.id   AF-A0A2E7ULW1-F1
#
_cell.length_a   1.000
_cell.length_b   1.000
_cell.length_c   1.000
_cell.angle_alpha   90.00
_cell.angle_beta   90.00
_cell.angle_gamma   90.00
#
_symmetry.space_group_name_H-M   'P 1'
#
loop_
_entity.id
_entity.type
_entity.pdbx_description
1 polymer ?
#
loop_
_entity_poly.entity_id
_entity_poly.type
_entity_poly.pdbx_seq_one_letter_code
_entity_poly.pdbx_strand_id
1 'polypeptide(L)'
;VDISGWRLADDPEAPAESAWRIPADTWIEAGGYLVIYASDGNGGEHDGLHATFKCSKGGETIVLHDGGLELVDRVEVESLEDDQAFARVVDAATEWIVTDVPTKGEPN
;
A
#
# COMPACT_ATOMS: atom_id res chain seq x y z
N VAL A 1 14.31 6.60 4.03
CA VAL A 1 14.01 5.42 4.85
C VAL A 1 14.28 4.18 4.01
N ASP A 2 15.08 3.25 4.52
CA ASP A 2 15.22 1.92 3.93
C ASP A 2 14.00 1.08 4.33
N ILE A 3 13.27 0.57 3.34
CA ILE A 3 12.10 -0.29 3.56
C ILE A 3 12.31 -1.69 2.95
N SER A 4 13.57 -2.02 2.66
CA SER A 4 13.95 -3.35 2.18
C SER A 4 13.48 -4.42 3.16
N GLY A 5 12.71 -5.39 2.66
CA GLY A 5 12.23 -6.50 3.46
C GLY A 5 11.05 -6.21 4.39
N TRP A 6 10.54 -4.98 4.39
CA TRP A 6 9.20 -4.69 4.92
C TRP A 6 8.15 -5.46 4.13
N ARG A 7 6.92 -5.56 4.66
CA ARG A 7 5.90 -6.42 4.08
C ARG A 7 4.53 -5.78 4.03
N LEU A 8 3.81 -6.06 2.95
CA LEU A 8 2.46 -5.57 2.69
C LEU A 8 1.50 -6.77 2.53
N ALA A 9 0.32 -6.69 3.14
CA ALA A 9 -0.73 -7.70 2.99
C ALA A 9 -2.13 -7.06 2.95
N ASP A 10 -3.04 -7.74 2.27
CA ASP A 10 -4.49 -7.49 2.18
C ASP A 10 -5.33 -8.40 3.10
N ASP A 11 -4.69 -9.39 3.74
CA ASP A 11 -5.28 -10.23 4.77
C ASP A 11 -4.62 -9.93 6.13
N PRO A 12 -5.30 -9.20 7.03
CA PRO A 12 -4.75 -8.86 8.34
C PRO A 12 -4.67 -10.06 9.30
N GLU A 13 -5.36 -11.16 9.01
CA GLU A 13 -5.34 -12.38 9.84
C GLU A 13 -4.22 -13.34 9.41
N ALA A 14 -3.66 -13.14 8.21
CA ALA A 14 -2.54 -13.92 7.72
C ALA A 14 -1.26 -13.60 8.52
N PRO A 15 -0.38 -14.60 8.79
CA PRO A 15 0.90 -14.35 9.43
C PRO A 15 1.72 -13.32 8.64
N ALA A 16 2.32 -12.33 9.32
CA ALA A 16 3.15 -11.31 8.69
C ALA A 16 4.29 -11.91 7.83
N GLU A 17 4.79 -13.10 8.16
CA GLU A 17 5.80 -13.82 7.37
C GLU A 17 5.34 -14.23 5.97
N SER A 18 4.03 -14.38 5.77
CA SER A 18 3.40 -14.71 4.48
C SER A 18 3.05 -13.48 3.65
N ALA A 19 3.06 -12.27 4.24
CA ALA A 19 2.82 -11.02 3.55
C ALA A 19 3.88 -10.77 2.45
N TRP A 20 3.47 -10.07 1.39
CA TRP A 20 4.33 -9.77 0.24
C TRP A 20 5.52 -8.92 0.68
N ARG A 21 6.73 -9.37 0.38
CA ARG A 21 7.98 -8.74 0.82
C ARG A 21 8.46 -7.70 -0.19
N ILE A 22 8.67 -6.48 0.27
CA ILE A 22 9.30 -5.41 -0.50
C ILE A 22 10.73 -5.84 -0.87
N PRO A 23 11.14 -5.73 -2.16
CA PRO A 23 12.46 -6.15 -2.61
C PRO A 23 13.61 -5.48 -1.84
N ALA A 24 14.77 -6.11 -1.88
CA ALA A 24 15.99 -5.50 -1.38
C ALA A 24 16.32 -4.21 -2.16
N ASP A 25 17.10 -3.33 -1.54
CA ASP A 25 17.55 -2.07 -2.10
C ASP A 25 16.39 -1.09 -2.41
N THR A 26 15.30 -1.15 -1.63
CA THR A 26 14.16 -0.24 -1.77
C THR A 26 14.22 0.89 -0.76
N TRP A 27 14.33 2.12 -1.26
CA TRP A 27 14.49 3.33 -0.44
C TRP A 27 13.42 4.36 -0.77
N ILE A 28 12.91 5.04 0.25
CA ILE A 28 12.07 6.22 0.11
C ILE A 28 12.88 7.43 0.57
N GLU A 29 13.09 8.43 -0.30
CA GLU A 29 13.77 9.67 0.09
C GLU A 29 12.94 10.48 1.10
N ALA A 30 13.56 11.45 1.78
CA ALA A 30 12.82 12.32 2.70
C ALA A 30 11.76 13.12 1.94
N GLY A 31 10.49 12.98 2.33
CA GLY A 31 9.35 13.56 1.60
C GLY A 31 9.04 12.87 0.27
N GLY A 32 9.68 11.73 -0.03
CA GLY A 32 9.38 10.91 -1.20
C GLY A 32 8.24 9.93 -0.95
N TYR A 33 7.74 9.35 -2.04
CA TYR A 33 6.68 8.35 -2.06
C TYR A 33 7.12 7.14 -2.88
N LEU A 34 6.56 5.97 -2.56
CA LEU A 34 6.74 4.75 -3.34
C LEU A 34 5.37 4.23 -3.77
N VAL A 35 5.24 3.90 -5.05
CA VAL A 35 4.03 3.28 -5.60
C VAL A 35 4.24 1.77 -5.70
N ILE A 36 3.35 1.00 -5.10
CA ILE A 36 3.28 -0.46 -5.21
C ILE A 36 1.93 -0.80 -5.82
N TYR A 37 1.93 -1.62 -6.87
CA TYR A 37 0.74 -2.08 -7.56
C TYR A 37 0.27 -3.41 -6.97
N ALA A 38 -0.92 -3.45 -6.37
CA ALA A 38 -1.59 -4.69 -5.98
C ALA A 38 -2.22 -5.36 -7.22
N SER A 39 -1.40 -6.02 -8.03
CA SER A 39 -1.79 -6.57 -9.33
C SER A 39 -1.69 -8.10 -9.44
N ASP A 40 -1.59 -8.81 -8.32
CA ASP A 40 -1.39 -10.27 -8.28
C ASP A 40 -0.13 -10.72 -9.03
N GLY A 41 0.95 -9.95 -8.85
CA GLY A 41 2.23 -10.17 -9.52
C GLY A 41 2.21 -9.93 -11.04
N ASN A 42 1.09 -9.49 -11.61
CA ASN A 42 1.02 -9.14 -13.02
C ASN A 42 1.58 -7.73 -13.23
N GLY A 43 2.77 -7.63 -13.80
CA GLY A 43 3.41 -6.35 -14.14
C GLY A 43 2.57 -5.46 -15.07
N GLY A 44 1.65 -6.04 -15.85
CA GLY A 44 0.81 -5.30 -16.77
C GLY A 44 1.62 -4.35 -17.67
N GLU A 45 1.09 -3.14 -17.87
CA GLU A 45 1.71 -2.06 -18.66
C GLU A 45 2.45 -1.03 -17.78
N HIS A 46 2.58 -1.27 -16.48
CA HIS A 46 3.15 -0.31 -15.54
C HIS A 46 4.52 -0.78 -15.06
N ASP A 47 5.53 0.08 -15.22
CA ASP A 47 6.82 -0.14 -14.58
C ASP A 47 6.68 0.10 -13.07
N GLY A 48 7.31 -0.76 -12.26
CA GLY A 48 7.39 -0.58 -10.80
C GLY A 48 7.33 -1.89 -10.01
N LEU A 49 6.94 -1.75 -8.75
CA LEU A 49 6.77 -2.88 -7.83
C LEU A 49 5.35 -3.42 -7.91
N HIS A 50 5.22 -4.73 -8.09
CA HIS A 50 3.95 -5.43 -8.16
C HIS A 50 3.83 -6.43 -7.02
N ALA A 51 2.87 -6.18 -6.12
CA ALA A 51 2.53 -7.10 -5.05
C ALA A 51 1.77 -8.31 -5.61
N THR A 52 1.91 -9.45 -4.92
CA THR A 52 1.31 -10.73 -5.31
C THR A 52 -0.12 -10.89 -4.80
N PHE A 53 -0.84 -9.80 -4.60
CA PHE A 53 -2.24 -9.75 -4.20
C PHE A 53 -2.97 -8.64 -4.97
N LYS A 54 -4.30 -8.57 -4.88
CA LYS A 54 -5.12 -7.50 -5.48
C LYS A 54 -6.01 -6.87 -4.44
N CYS A 55 -6.28 -5.58 -4.64
CA CYS A 55 -7.28 -4.89 -3.87
C CYS A 55 -8.71 -5.23 -4.31
N SER A 56 -9.60 -5.42 -3.34
CA SER A 56 -11.02 -5.69 -3.50
C SER A 56 -11.82 -4.39 -3.58
N LYS A 57 -12.72 -4.30 -4.56
CA LYS A 57 -13.68 -3.19 -4.64
C LYS A 57 -14.66 -3.14 -3.45
N GLY A 58 -14.88 -4.28 -2.79
CA GLY A 58 -15.81 -4.40 -1.66
C GLY A 58 -15.28 -3.85 -0.33
N GLY A 59 -14.08 -3.27 -0.32
CA GLY A 59 -13.34 -2.93 0.89
C GLY A 59 -12.45 -4.08 1.35
N GLU A 60 -11.39 -3.72 2.06
CA GLU A 60 -10.38 -4.65 2.58
C GLU A 60 -9.54 -3.97 3.67
N THR A 61 -8.62 -4.71 4.29
CA THR A 61 -7.63 -4.13 5.20
C THR A 61 -6.25 -4.27 4.59
N ILE A 62 -5.53 -3.16 4.41
CA ILE A 62 -4.12 -3.18 4.05
C ILE A 62 -3.27 -2.98 5.31
N VAL A 63 -2.31 -3.88 5.52
CA VAL A 63 -1.37 -3.81 6.65
C VAL A 63 0.07 -3.72 6.15
N LEU A 64 0.85 -2.85 6.82
CA LEU A 64 2.27 -2.67 6.59
C LEU A 64 3.03 -3.14 7.83
N HIS A 65 3.95 -4.08 7.63
CA HIS A 65 4.88 -4.56 8.66
C HIS A 65 6.30 -4.15 8.31
N ASP A 66 7.12 -3.88 9.32
CA ASP A 66 8.54 -3.61 9.13
C ASP A 66 9.36 -4.89 8.86
N GLY A 67 10.67 -4.73 8.71
CA GLY A 67 11.59 -5.85 8.51
C GLY A 67 11.69 -6.81 9.71
N GLY A 68 11.26 -6.39 10.90
CA GLY A 68 11.13 -7.19 12.11
C GLY A 68 9.77 -7.86 12.28
N LEU A 69 8.85 -7.68 11.31
CA LEU A 69 7.46 -8.14 11.32
C LEU A 69 6.57 -7.42 12.34
N GLU A 70 6.99 -6.26 12.85
CA GLU A 70 6.14 -5.42 13.70
C GLU A 70 5.18 -4.60 12.84
N LEU A 71 3.95 -4.41 13.32
CA LEU A 71 2.94 -3.60 12.64
C LEU A 71 3.37 -2.12 12.65
N VAL A 72 3.49 -1.54 11.45
CA VAL A 72 3.81 -0.11 11.25
C VAL A 72 2.56 0.70 11.00
N ASP A 73 1.70 0.23 10.09
CA ASP A 73 0.46 0.91 9.73
C ASP A 73 -0.62 -0.09 9.31
N ARG A 74 -1.88 0.31 9.49
CA ARG A 74 -3.07 -0.46 9.11
C ARG A 74 -4.11 0.51 8.59
N VAL A 75 -4.66 0.21 7.42
CA VAL A 75 -5.80 0.93 6.89
C VAL A 75 -6.95 -0.01 6.59
N GLU A 76 -8.14 0.38 6.99
CA GLU A 76 -9.39 -0.30 6.62
C GLU A 76 -10.00 0.51 5.47
N VAL A 77 -9.89 -0.04 4.26
CA VAL A 77 -10.40 0.56 3.04
C VAL A 77 -11.90 0.25 2.95
N GLU A 78 -12.71 1.29 2.81
CA GLU A 78 -14.14 1.14 2.57
C GLU A 78 -14.43 0.61 1.15
N SER A 79 -15.67 0.21 0.89
CA SER A 79 -16.08 -0.12 -0.48
C SER A 79 -16.00 1.12 -1.37
N LEU A 80 -15.35 0.99 -2.53
CA LEU A 80 -15.18 2.09 -3.48
C LEU A 80 -16.11 1.90 -4.69
N GLU A 81 -16.74 2.97 -5.15
CA GLU A 81 -17.39 3.02 -6.45
C GLU A 81 -16.35 3.09 -7.59
N ASP A 82 -16.81 3.03 -8.84
CA ASP A 82 -15.89 3.27 -9.96
C ASP A 82 -15.33 4.69 -9.89
N ASP A 83 -14.07 4.83 -10.30
CA ASP A 83 -13.32 6.10 -10.31
C ASP A 83 -13.13 6.76 -8.93
N GLN A 84 -13.22 6.00 -7.84
CA GLN A 84 -12.90 6.44 -6.49
C GLN A 84 -11.55 5.90 -5.99
N ALA A 85 -10.93 6.68 -5.11
CA ALA A 85 -9.73 6.34 -4.37
C ALA A 85 -9.96 6.51 -2.87
N PHE A 86 -9.21 5.76 -2.06
CA PHE A 86 -9.12 5.96 -0.62
C PHE A 86 -7.76 6.56 -0.31
N ALA A 87 -7.74 7.80 0.18
CA ALA A 87 -6.51 8.58 0.32
C ALA A 87 -6.50 9.44 1.58
N ARG A 88 -5.31 9.87 2.02
CA ARG A 88 -5.16 10.84 3.10
C ARG A 88 -5.40 12.25 2.56
N VAL A 89 -6.05 13.10 3.35
CA VAL A 89 -6.45 14.46 2.92
C VAL A 89 -5.26 15.43 2.78
N VAL A 90 -4.22 15.23 3.60
CA VAL A 90 -2.96 15.96 3.55
C VAL A 90 -1.81 15.05 4.01
N ASP A 91 -0.58 15.40 3.66
CA ASP A 91 0.61 14.74 4.16
C ASP A 91 0.60 14.60 5.69
N ALA A 92 0.89 13.38 6.17
CA ALA A 92 0.84 12.99 7.58
C ALA A 92 -0.53 13.10 8.27
N ALA A 93 -1.63 13.30 7.53
CA ALA A 93 -2.97 13.15 8.10
C ALA A 93 -3.18 11.74 8.65
N THR A 94 -3.91 11.64 9.76
CA THR A 94 -4.40 10.37 10.31
C THR A 94 -5.74 9.96 9.69
N GLU A 95 -6.43 10.91 9.05
CA GLU A 95 -7.74 10.72 8.44
C GLU A 95 -7.59 10.27 6.98
N TRP A 96 -8.34 9.23 6.65
CA TRP A 96 -8.51 8.73 5.29
C TRP A 96 -9.91 9.07 4.81
N ILE A 97 -10.03 9.42 3.53
CA ILE A 97 -11.30 9.74 2.90
C ILE A 97 -11.46 8.96 1.59
N VAL A 98 -12.72 8.74 1.21
CA VAL A 98 -13.07 8.41 -0.17
C VAL A 98 -13.05 9.71 -0.98
N THR A 99 -12.31 9.70 -2.09
CA THR A 99 -12.15 10.86 -2.98
C THR A 99 -12.17 10.41 -4.44
N ASP A 100 -12.53 11.34 -5.33
CA ASP A 100 -12.41 11.23 -6.79
C ASP A 100 -11.05 11.72 -7.31
N VAL A 101 -10.16 12.19 -6.44
CA VAL A 101 -8.83 12.72 -6.78
C VAL A 101 -7.73 11.80 -6.24
N PRO A 102 -7.23 10.82 -7.02
CA PRO A 102 -6.12 9.98 -6.61
C PRO A 102 -4.78 10.74 -6.63
N THR A 103 -3.96 10.57 -5.59
CA THR A 103 -2.63 11.20 -5.40
C THR A 103 -1.49 10.22 -5.64
N LYS A 104 -1.59 9.43 -6.71
CA LYS A 104 -0.65 8.34 -6.99
C LYS A 104 0.77 8.86 -7.26
N GLY A 105 1.66 8.68 -6.29
CA GLY A 105 3.07 9.09 -6.40
C GLY A 105 3.30 10.59 -6.25
N GLU A 106 2.28 11.32 -5.78
CA GLU A 106 2.32 12.78 -5.55
C GLU A 106 2.02 13.08 -4.07
N PRO A 107 2.41 14.27 -3.57
CA PRO A 107 2.04 14.71 -2.24
C PRO A 107 0.52 14.80 -2.03
N ASN A 108 0.09 14.59 -0.79
CA ASN A 108 -1.31 14.81 -0.38
C ASN A 108 -1.47 16.21 0.24
#